data_AF-A0A7Y7J0P3-F1
#
_entry.id   AF-A0A7Y7J0P3-F1
#
_cell.length_a   1.000
_cell.length_b   1.000
_cell.length_c   1.000
_cell.angle_alpha   90.00
_cell.angle_beta   90.00
_cell.angle_gamma   90.00
#
_symmetry.space_group_name_H-M   'P 1'
#
loop_
_entity.id
_entity.type
_entity.pdbx_description
1 polymer ?
#
loop_
_entity_poly.entity_id
_entity_poly.type
_entity_poly.pdbx_seq_one_letter_code
_entity_poly.pdbx_strand_id
1 'polypeptide(L)'
;MMNRTILESLPAGISAPGYDPSAIRTGIVHFGVGNFFRAHEAFYVDRCLGLPGQQGWGIAGVGLTGGTRSERKAETFRAQDCLYS
;
A
#
# COMPACT_ATOMS: atom_id res chain seq x y z
N MET A 1 10.51 1.13 -11.97
CA MET A 1 9.58 0.27 -11.18
C MET A 1 9.05 1.13 -10.04
N MET A 2 7.75 1.08 -9.72
CA MET A 2 7.15 1.92 -8.67
C MET A 2 7.70 1.48 -7.31
N ASN A 3 8.43 2.33 -6.60
CA ASN A 3 8.99 2.08 -5.27
C ASN A 3 9.12 3.41 -4.50
N ARG A 4 9.57 3.40 -3.25
CA ARG A 4 9.62 4.63 -2.43
C ARG A 4 10.53 5.72 -2.99
N THR A 5 11.64 5.36 -3.64
CA THR A 5 12.58 6.33 -4.22
C THR A 5 11.93 7.19 -5.30
N ILE A 6 10.97 6.64 -6.07
CA ILE A 6 10.35 7.41 -7.16
C ILE A 6 9.30 8.42 -6.68
N LEU A 7 8.89 8.39 -5.41
CA LEU A 7 7.88 9.32 -4.87
C LEU A 7 8.33 10.78 -4.95
N GLU A 8 9.65 11.02 -4.97
CA GLU A 8 10.26 12.35 -5.12
C GLU A 8 10.30 12.86 -6.57
N SER A 9 9.98 12.00 -7.55
CA SER A 9 10.15 12.28 -8.99
C SER A 9 8.99 11.78 -9.85
N LEU A 10 7.77 11.79 -9.29
CA LEU A 10 6.58 11.34 -10.01
C LEU A 10 6.29 12.22 -11.25
N PRO A 11 5.79 11.62 -12.34
CA PRO A 11 5.31 12.37 -13.50
C PRO A 11 4.22 13.38 -13.12
N ALA A 12 4.13 14.47 -13.88
CA ALA A 12 3.07 15.46 -13.71
C ALA A 12 1.67 14.80 -13.79
N GLY A 13 0.79 15.15 -12.85
CA GLY A 13 -0.57 14.63 -12.77
C GLY A 13 -0.73 13.36 -11.93
N ILE A 14 0.35 12.77 -11.40
CA ILE A 14 0.29 11.66 -10.45
C ILE A 14 0.47 12.20 -9.02
N SER A 15 -0.49 11.89 -8.14
CA SER A 15 -0.41 12.28 -6.73
C SER A 15 0.42 11.27 -5.93
N ALA A 16 1.35 11.77 -5.12
CA ALA A 16 2.03 11.01 -4.08
C ALA A 16 1.17 10.94 -2.80
N PRO A 17 1.41 9.96 -1.90
CA PRO A 17 0.88 10.02 -0.54
C PRO A 17 1.30 11.32 0.17
N GLY A 18 0.35 11.98 0.85
CA GLY A 18 0.58 13.24 1.56
C GLY A 18 1.24 13.10 2.94
N TYR A 19 1.81 11.93 3.23
CA TYR A 19 2.39 11.54 4.52
C TYR A 19 3.68 10.73 4.29
N ASP A 20 4.55 10.65 5.30
CA ASP A 20 5.75 9.82 5.25
C ASP A 20 5.39 8.32 5.38
N PRO A 21 5.54 7.51 4.31
CA PRO A 21 5.20 6.09 4.36
C PRO A 21 6.11 5.28 5.30
N SER A 22 7.27 5.82 5.69
CA SER A 22 8.19 5.17 6.64
C SER A 22 7.73 5.29 8.09
N ALA A 23 6.89 6.29 8.41
CA ALA A 23 6.34 6.51 9.75
C ALA A 23 5.09 5.66 10.04
N ILE A 24 4.53 4.98 9.04
CA ILE A 24 3.28 4.23 9.16
C ILE A 24 3.51 2.90 9.86
N ARG A 25 2.64 2.60 10.82
CA ARG A 25 2.62 1.36 11.61
C ARG A 25 1.34 0.58 11.30
N THR A 26 1.46 -0.74 11.29
CA THR A 26 0.31 -1.63 11.07
C THR A 26 -0.70 -1.53 12.22
N GLY A 27 -1.95 -1.27 11.88
CA GLY A 27 -3.11 -1.38 12.80
C GLY A 27 -4.28 -2.16 12.21
N ILE A 28 -4.26 -2.46 10.91
CA ILE A 28 -5.27 -3.28 10.23
C ILE A 28 -4.59 -4.51 9.63
N VAL A 29 -5.21 -5.68 9.78
CA VAL A 29 -4.87 -6.90 9.03
C VAL A 29 -6.00 -7.21 8.07
N HIS A 30 -5.71 -7.21 6.77
CA HIS A 30 -6.70 -7.45 5.73
C HIS A 30 -6.47 -8.81 5.04
N PHE A 31 -7.46 -9.70 5.10
CA PHE A 31 -7.40 -11.03 4.47
C PHE A 31 -8.00 -10.98 3.06
N GLY A 32 -7.18 -11.26 2.05
CA GLY A 32 -7.60 -11.26 0.64
C GLY A 32 -7.36 -9.92 -0.06
N VAL A 33 -6.11 -9.70 -0.50
CA VAL A 33 -5.67 -8.47 -1.18
C VAL A 33 -6.21 -8.41 -2.62
N GLY A 34 -7.51 -8.12 -2.79
CA GLY A 34 -8.20 -8.02 -4.07
C GLY A 34 -8.14 -6.65 -4.73
N ASN A 35 -8.83 -6.49 -5.87
CA ASN A 35 -9.00 -5.18 -6.51
C ASN A 35 -9.91 -4.28 -5.69
N PHE A 36 -11.02 -4.82 -5.18
CA PHE A 36 -11.98 -4.05 -4.39
C PHE A 36 -11.36 -3.49 -3.10
N PHE A 37 -10.64 -4.31 -2.34
CA PHE A 37 -9.89 -3.87 -1.16
C PHE A 37 -8.99 -2.66 -1.46
N ARG A 38 -8.16 -2.76 -2.51
CA ARG A 38 -7.21 -1.72 -2.90
C ARG A 38 -7.91 -0.42 -3.35
N ALA A 39 -9.01 -0.56 -4.08
CA ALA A 39 -9.75 0.58 -4.61
C ALA A 39 -10.74 1.21 -3.59
N HIS A 40 -11.00 0.56 -2.45
CA HIS A 40 -12.01 1.00 -1.49
C HIS A 40 -11.45 1.19 -0.08
N GLU A 41 -11.17 0.12 0.66
CA GLU A 41 -10.68 0.23 2.05
C GLU A 41 -9.32 0.93 2.09
N ALA A 42 -8.36 0.46 1.30
CA ALA A 42 -7.03 1.06 1.27
C ALA A 42 -7.04 2.51 0.77
N PHE A 43 -7.97 2.86 -0.12
CA PHE A 43 -8.16 4.23 -0.63
C PHE A 43 -8.64 5.21 0.46
N TYR A 44 -9.52 4.77 1.36
CA TYR A 44 -9.93 5.59 2.50
C TYR A 44 -8.88 5.63 3.60
N VAL A 45 -8.21 4.50 3.87
CA VAL A 45 -7.11 4.46 4.84
C VAL A 45 -5.95 5.38 4.41
N ASP A 46 -5.58 5.40 3.14
CA ASP A 46 -4.58 6.33 2.59
C ASP A 46 -4.92 7.80 2.91
N ARG A 47 -6.18 8.21 2.74
CA ARG A 47 -6.64 9.56 3.14
C ARG A 47 -6.55 9.79 4.64
N CYS A 48 -6.93 8.80 5.44
CA CYS A 48 -6.84 8.89 6.90
C CYS A 48 -5.39 9.05 7.35
N LEU A 49 -4.43 8.35 6.73
CA LEU A 49 -3.00 8.46 7.05
C LEU A 49 -2.43 9.86 6.77
N GLY A 50 -3.06 10.62 5.86
CA GLY A 50 -2.74 12.03 5.64
C GLY A 50 -3.21 12.98 6.76
N LEU A 51 -4.02 12.50 7.71
CA LEU A 51 -4.47 13.30 8.85
C LEU A 51 -3.47 13.22 10.02
N PRO A 52 -3.35 14.29 10.85
CA PRO A 52 -2.45 14.29 12.00
C PRO A 52 -2.73 13.12 12.97
N GLY A 53 -1.66 12.45 13.40
CA GLY A 53 -1.71 11.40 14.42
C GLY A 53 -2.26 10.05 13.98
N GLN A 54 -2.54 9.86 12.69
CA GLN A 54 -3.18 8.64 12.18
C GLN A 54 -2.20 7.54 11.75
N GLN A 55 -0.90 7.66 12.05
CA GLN A 55 0.12 6.73 11.55
C GLN A 55 -0.06 5.27 12.00
N GLY A 56 -0.97 5.00 12.94
CA GLY A 56 -1.29 3.65 13.42
C GLY A 56 -2.24 2.86 12.52
N TRP A 57 -2.80 3.44 11.45
CA TRP A 57 -3.81 2.77 10.61
C TRP A 57 -3.25 2.01 9.40
N GLY A 58 -1.95 1.71 9.37
CA GLY A 58 -1.34 0.95 8.28
C GLY A 58 -1.97 -0.43 8.10
N ILE A 59 -1.98 -0.93 6.87
CA ILE A 59 -2.60 -2.22 6.52
C ILE A 59 -1.53 -3.27 6.21
N ALA A 60 -1.60 -4.41 6.90
CA ALA A 60 -0.92 -5.63 6.52
C ALA A 60 -1.87 -6.54 5.71
N GLY A 61 -1.57 -6.71 4.41
CA GLY A 61 -2.33 -7.61 3.54
C GLY A 61 -1.89 -9.06 3.69
N VAL A 62 -2.85 -9.97 3.84
CA VAL A 62 -2.62 -11.42 3.97
C VAL A 62 -3.23 -12.16 2.78
N GLY A 63 -2.40 -12.94 2.08
CA GLY A 63 -2.86 -13.92 1.10
C GLY A 63 -3.18 -15.25 1.80
N LEU A 64 -4.37 -15.80 1.53
CA LEU A 64 -4.81 -17.08 2.12
C LEU A 64 -4.35 -18.31 1.32
N THR A 65 -3.85 -18.10 0.10
CA THR A 65 -3.46 -19.18 -0.82
C THR A 65 -1.97 -19.11 -1.12
N GLY A 66 -1.34 -20.29 -1.28
CA GLY A 66 0.03 -20.43 -1.75
C GLY A 66 0.14 -20.70 -3.25
N GLY A 67 1.32 -21.13 -3.68
CA GLY A 67 1.62 -21.52 -5.06
C GLY A 67 2.13 -20.37 -5.91
N THR A 68 2.66 -20.72 -7.08
CA THR A 68 3.48 -19.82 -7.91
C THR A 68 2.82 -18.48 -8.23
N ARG A 69 1.49 -18.48 -8.46
CA ARG A 69 0.76 -17.24 -8.74
C ARG A 69 0.68 -16.31 -7.52
N SER A 70 0.38 -16.87 -6.35
CA SER A 70 0.25 -16.09 -5.10
C SER A 70 1.61 -15.60 -4.62
N GLU A 71 2.65 -16.43 -4.73
CA GLU A 71 4.03 -16.07 -4.42
C GLU A 71 4.53 -14.94 -5.32
N ARG A 72 4.37 -15.07 -6.65
CA ARG A 72 4.75 -14.03 -7.60
C ARG A 72 4.02 -12.72 -7.33
N LYS A 73 2.73 -12.77 -7.00
CA LYS A 73 1.98 -11.59 -6.61
C LYS A 73 2.60 -10.94 -5.37
N ALA A 74 2.89 -11.71 -4.32
CA ALA A 74 3.52 -11.18 -3.12
C ALA A 74 4.89 -10.56 -3.41
N GLU A 75 5.70 -11.20 -4.26
CA GLU A 75 6.99 -10.66 -4.73
C GLU A 75 6.83 -9.33 -5.46
N THR A 76 5.86 -9.21 -6.38
CA THR A 76 5.58 -7.95 -7.07
C THR A 76 5.22 -6.83 -6.10
N PHE A 77 4.37 -7.10 -5.09
CA PHE A 77 4.06 -6.10 -4.06
C PHE A 77 5.33 -5.70 -3.28
N ARG A 78 6.13 -6.68 -2.81
CA ARG A 78 7.36 -6.38 -2.06
C ARG A 78 8.40 -5.61 -2.88
N ALA A 79 8.58 -5.97 -4.15
CA ALA A 79 9.50 -5.28 -5.06
C ALA A 79 9.13 -3.81 -5.29
N GLN A 80 7.88 -3.44 -5.01
CA GLN A 80 7.35 -2.09 -5.13
C GLN A 80 7.17 -1.36 -3.79
N ASP A 81 7.77 -1.86 -2.70
CA ASP A 81 7.53 -1.35 -1.33
C ASP A 81 6.03 -1.32 -0.96
N CYS A 82 5.27 -2.27 -1.52
CA CYS A 82 3.81 -2.36 -1.47
C CYS A 82 3.03 -1.17 -2.09
N LEU A 83 3.69 -0.30 -2.85
CA LEU A 83 3.04 0.78 -3.62
C LEU A 83 2.38 0.23 -4.90
N TYR A 84 1.27 0.84 -5.32
CA TYR A 84 0.54 0.53 -6.55
C TYR A 84 -0.21 1.75 -7.08
N SER A 85 -0.61 1.69 -8.35
CA SER A 85 -1.51 2.63 -9.05
C SER A 85 -2.64 1.87 -9.73
#